data_AF-A0A1M7LW50-F1
#
_entry.id   AF-A0A1M7LW50-F1
#
_cell.length_a   1.000
_cell.length_b   1.000
_cell.length_c   1.000
_cell.angle_alpha   90.00
_cell.angle_beta   90.00
_cell.angle_gamma   90.00
#
_symmetry.space_group_name_H-M   'P 1'
#
loop_
_entity.id
_entity.type
_entity.pdbx_description
1 polymer ?
#
loop_
_entity_poly.entity_id
_entity_poly.type
_entity_poly.pdbx_seq_one_letter_code
_entity_poly.pdbx_strand_id
1 'polypeptide(L)'
;MKKNLVFFICFIQVMLLIGCSFNNQNEPSQEETVSNENDTFIYKDPSQDLTNGSQGITYCSDFKEYTLLDMSLDKSYHKIIKKFGEPLEQGYDVVGTFHITDQSLYTYMYYSNMLIITRDFFDENDTKENSIIEIDINGGDYETLKGVKIGDSLDTVSKLYDINFIFPYEKESSNEIVNMIYNRINGAEYYTNRFMFYDYGTVDKIAYIISDIKDEEHNSIPALIFLFNNDKVTHIILYNTLAL
;
A
#
# COMPACT_ATOMS: atom_id res chain seq x y z
N MET A 1 33.40 -40.26 -15.02
CA MET A 1 32.37 -39.94 -16.05
C MET A 1 31.02 -40.63 -15.78
N LYS A 2 30.45 -40.49 -14.57
CA LYS A 2 29.10 -41.04 -14.24
C LYS A 2 28.12 -40.01 -13.66
N LYS A 3 28.57 -38.77 -13.40
CA LYS A 3 27.71 -37.69 -12.86
C LYS A 3 27.03 -36.82 -13.93
N ASN A 4 27.50 -36.84 -15.18
CA ASN A 4 26.89 -36.07 -16.28
C ASN A 4 25.77 -36.82 -17.01
N LEU A 5 25.57 -38.13 -16.75
CA LEU A 5 24.52 -38.91 -17.40
C LEU A 5 23.15 -38.69 -16.74
N VAL A 6 23.12 -38.43 -15.43
CA VAL A 6 21.86 -38.22 -14.68
C VAL A 6 21.24 -36.85 -15.01
N PHE A 7 22.07 -35.83 -15.26
CA PHE A 7 21.59 -34.50 -15.62
C PHE A 7 20.95 -34.45 -17.02
N PHE A 8 21.41 -35.30 -17.95
CA PHE A 8 20.87 -35.35 -19.31
C PHE A 8 19.52 -36.10 -19.39
N ILE A 9 19.26 -37.04 -18.48
CA ILE A 9 18.00 -37.82 -18.46
C ILE A 9 16.86 -36.97 -17.87
N CYS A 10 17.12 -36.12 -16.87
CA CYS A 10 16.09 -35.23 -16.33
C CYS A 10 15.67 -34.12 -17.31
N PHE A 11 16.57 -33.64 -18.17
CA PHE A 11 16.26 -32.57 -19.12
C PHE A 11 15.36 -33.04 -20.28
N ILE A 12 15.43 -34.32 -20.66
CA ILE A 12 14.60 -34.90 -21.74
C ILE A 12 13.16 -35.17 -21.25
N GLN A 13 12.94 -35.43 -19.95
CA GLN A 13 11.59 -35.66 -19.41
C GLN A 13 10.74 -34.39 -19.31
N VAL A 14 11.33 -33.21 -19.15
CA VAL A 14 10.59 -31.93 -19.13
C VAL A 14 10.14 -31.52 -20.54
N MET A 15 10.92 -31.83 -21.58
CA MET A 15 10.57 -31.49 -22.97
C MET A 15 9.47 -32.38 -23.58
N LEU A 16 9.20 -33.56 -23.00
CA LEU A 16 8.11 -34.43 -23.45
C LEU A 16 6.74 -34.08 -22.83
N LEU A 17 6.69 -33.20 -21.82
CA LEU A 17 5.44 -32.75 -21.17
C LEU A 17 4.88 -31.44 -21.73
N ILE A 18 5.64 -30.72 -22.57
CA ILE A 18 5.18 -29.48 -23.25
C ILE A 18 4.61 -29.79 -24.65
N GLY A 19 4.80 -31.01 -25.16
CA GLY A 19 4.46 -31.40 -26.54
C GLY A 19 3.06 -31.97 -26.77
N CYS A 20 2.13 -31.95 -25.81
CA CYS A 20 0.79 -32.52 -25.98
C CYS A 20 -0.30 -31.62 -25.36
N SER A 21 -0.52 -30.44 -25.95
CA SER A 21 -1.84 -29.80 -25.87
C SER A 21 -2.05 -28.82 -27.03
N PHE A 22 -1.88 -29.32 -28.26
CA PHE A 22 -2.48 -28.71 -29.44
C PHE A 22 -3.23 -29.82 -30.17
N ASN A 23 -4.53 -29.88 -29.94
CA ASN A 23 -5.41 -30.60 -30.85
C ASN A 23 -6.60 -29.70 -31.18
N ASN A 24 -6.58 -29.24 -32.44
CA ASN A 24 -7.70 -28.62 -33.13
C ASN A 24 -8.92 -29.55 -33.08
N GLN A 25 -10.08 -29.01 -32.71
CA GLN A 25 -11.34 -29.44 -33.29
C GLN A 25 -12.13 -28.20 -33.72
N ASN A 26 -12.38 -28.13 -35.03
CA ASN A 26 -13.22 -27.15 -35.69
C ASN A 26 -14.70 -27.39 -35.33
N GLU A 27 -15.37 -26.31 -34.91
CA GLU A 27 -16.73 -25.81 -35.19
C GLU A 27 -17.92 -26.76 -35.49
N PRO A 28 -19.13 -26.35 -35.07
CA PRO A 28 -19.96 -25.57 -36.00
C PRO A 28 -20.50 -24.24 -35.42
N SER A 29 -20.62 -23.28 -36.33
CA SER A 29 -21.21 -21.95 -36.20
C SER A 29 -22.66 -21.94 -35.69
N GLN A 30 -22.96 -21.06 -34.73
CA GLN A 30 -24.29 -20.47 -34.57
C GLN A 30 -24.16 -18.95 -34.51
N GLU A 31 -24.77 -18.28 -35.49
CA GLU A 31 -25.09 -16.87 -35.45
C GLU A 31 -25.96 -16.58 -34.23
N GLU A 32 -25.56 -15.59 -33.41
CA GLU A 32 -26.52 -14.81 -32.65
C GLU A 32 -25.96 -13.40 -32.39
N THR A 33 -26.49 -12.47 -33.19
CA THR A 33 -26.80 -11.07 -32.88
C THR A 33 -25.82 -10.25 -32.02
N VAL A 34 -25.04 -9.40 -32.69
CA VAL A 34 -24.35 -8.26 -32.10
C VAL A 34 -25.39 -7.22 -31.65
N SER A 35 -25.66 -7.13 -30.35
CA SER A 35 -26.20 -5.91 -29.74
C SER A 35 -25.03 -5.00 -29.40
N ASN A 36 -24.86 -3.92 -30.16
CA ASN A 36 -23.98 -2.81 -29.81
C ASN A 36 -24.52 -2.10 -28.56
N GLU A 37 -24.08 -2.52 -27.38
CA GLU A 37 -24.09 -1.64 -26.21
C GLU A 37 -22.76 -0.89 -26.22
N ASN A 38 -22.82 0.38 -26.63
CA ASN A 38 -21.76 1.35 -26.38
C ASN A 38 -21.68 1.55 -24.86
N ASP A 39 -20.90 0.71 -24.18
CA ASP A 39 -20.40 1.00 -22.84
C ASP A 39 -19.43 2.18 -22.97
N THR A 40 -20.03 3.35 -22.96
CA THR A 40 -19.33 4.60 -22.77
C THR A 40 -18.83 4.53 -21.33
N PHE A 41 -17.56 4.17 -21.14
CA PHE A 41 -16.87 4.39 -19.87
C PHE A 41 -16.99 5.89 -19.57
N ILE A 42 -17.98 6.25 -18.76
CA ILE A 42 -18.09 7.59 -18.22
C ILE A 42 -16.91 7.69 -17.25
N TYR A 43 -15.83 8.32 -17.71
CA TYR A 43 -14.78 8.81 -16.84
C TYR A 43 -15.43 9.88 -15.96
N LYS A 44 -15.96 9.46 -14.81
CA LYS A 44 -16.38 10.41 -13.79
C LYS A 44 -15.12 11.11 -13.33
N ASP A 45 -15.07 12.41 -13.58
CA ASP A 45 -14.09 13.29 -12.99
C ASP A 45 -14.16 13.12 -11.46
N PRO A 46 -13.07 12.67 -10.78
CA PRO A 46 -13.05 12.50 -9.33
C PRO A 46 -13.32 13.79 -8.56
N SER A 47 -13.29 14.95 -9.24
CA SER A 47 -13.58 16.25 -8.62
C SER A 47 -15.06 16.42 -8.22
N GLN A 48 -15.99 15.59 -8.73
CA GLN A 48 -17.43 15.80 -8.53
C GLN A 48 -18.11 14.98 -7.42
N ASP A 49 -17.43 14.04 -6.77
CA ASP A 49 -18.04 13.24 -5.68
C ASP A 49 -17.58 13.63 -4.25
N LEU A 50 -16.76 14.68 -4.11
CA LEU A 50 -16.21 15.14 -2.82
C LEU A 50 -17.23 15.79 -1.86
N THR A 51 -18.50 15.90 -2.23
CA THR A 51 -19.49 16.68 -1.46
C THR A 51 -20.53 15.88 -0.69
N ASN A 52 -20.60 14.54 -0.84
CA ASN A 52 -21.72 13.77 -0.24
C ASN A 52 -21.34 12.64 0.75
N GLY A 53 -20.07 12.49 1.15
CA GLY A 53 -19.65 11.46 2.13
C GLY A 53 -18.73 11.92 3.27
N SER A 54 -18.38 13.20 3.34
CA SER A 54 -17.22 13.73 4.08
C SER A 54 -17.45 14.14 5.54
N GLN A 55 -18.45 13.58 6.23
CA GLN A 55 -18.66 13.92 7.64
C GLN A 55 -17.48 13.43 8.50
N GLY A 56 -16.67 14.37 8.99
CA GLY A 56 -15.63 14.11 10.01
C GLY A 56 -14.18 14.06 9.50
N ILE A 57 -13.92 14.22 8.20
CA ILE A 57 -12.54 14.22 7.69
C ILE A 57 -11.85 15.56 7.97
N THR A 58 -10.70 15.52 8.64
CA THR A 58 -9.83 16.68 8.82
C THR A 58 -8.80 16.76 7.70
N TYR A 59 -8.72 17.93 7.05
CA TYR A 59 -7.76 18.22 5.99
C TYR A 59 -6.64 19.13 6.49
N CYS A 60 -5.43 18.97 5.94
CA CYS A 60 -4.30 19.85 6.23
C CYS A 60 -3.47 20.14 4.96
N SER A 61 -3.33 21.42 4.62
CA SER A 61 -2.62 21.88 3.42
C SER A 61 -1.11 22.09 3.59
N ASP A 62 -0.59 21.96 4.82
CA ASP A 62 0.86 22.05 5.04
C ASP A 62 1.52 20.73 4.69
N PHE A 63 2.11 20.65 3.50
CA PHE A 63 2.80 19.44 3.02
C PHE A 63 3.92 18.94 3.95
N LYS A 64 4.47 19.80 4.82
CA LYS A 64 5.48 19.39 5.79
C LYS A 64 4.94 18.42 6.83
N GLU A 65 3.63 18.40 7.07
CA GLU A 65 2.99 17.43 7.96
C GLU A 65 3.05 16.00 7.39
N TYR A 66 3.13 15.87 6.07
CA TYR A 66 3.27 14.59 5.38
C TYR A 66 4.72 14.19 5.15
N THR A 67 5.56 14.56 6.11
CA THR A 67 6.96 14.18 6.18
C THR A 67 7.18 13.50 7.52
N LEU A 68 7.56 12.22 7.50
CA LEU A 68 8.06 11.52 8.68
C LEU A 68 9.55 11.28 8.51
N LEU A 69 10.30 11.43 9.61
CA LEU A 69 11.74 11.20 9.62
C LEU A 69 12.52 12.07 8.62
N ASP A 70 12.09 13.30 8.37
CA ASP A 70 12.61 14.18 7.30
C ASP A 70 12.65 13.51 5.91
N MET A 71 11.77 12.55 5.65
CA MET A 71 11.63 11.89 4.36
C MET A 71 10.31 12.26 3.73
N SER A 72 10.41 12.94 2.58
CA SER A 72 9.36 13.04 1.58
C SER A 72 9.26 11.72 0.82
N LEU A 73 8.10 11.49 0.21
CA LEU A 73 7.68 10.23 -0.38
C LEU A 73 8.41 9.89 -1.71
N ASP A 74 9.40 10.68 -2.11
CA ASP A 74 10.20 10.62 -3.35
C ASP A 74 11.62 10.04 -3.14
N LYS A 75 11.93 9.53 -1.95
CA LYS A 75 13.30 9.08 -1.63
C LYS A 75 13.54 7.62 -2.01
N SER A 76 14.48 7.43 -2.94
CA SER A 76 14.93 6.09 -3.33
C SER A 76 15.45 5.24 -2.17
N TYR A 77 15.28 3.91 -2.30
CA TYR A 77 15.75 2.85 -1.40
C TYR A 77 17.15 3.11 -0.79
N HIS A 78 18.10 3.57 -1.61
CA HIS A 78 19.48 3.84 -1.18
C HIS A 78 19.59 5.00 -0.18
N LYS A 79 18.71 6.01 -0.26
CA LYS A 79 18.68 7.13 0.71
C LYS A 79 18.18 6.66 2.08
N ILE A 80 17.28 5.69 2.12
CA ILE A 80 16.75 5.11 3.36
C ILE A 80 17.86 4.35 4.08
N ILE A 81 18.56 3.45 3.38
CA ILE A 81 19.70 2.70 3.95
C ILE A 81 20.82 3.64 4.39
N LYS A 82 21.12 4.68 3.61
CA LYS A 82 22.13 5.67 4.01
C LYS A 82 21.77 6.39 5.31
N LYS A 83 20.48 6.61 5.59
CA LYS A 83 20.00 7.31 6.79
C LYS A 83 19.88 6.39 8.01
N PHE A 84 19.35 5.19 7.86
CA PHE A 84 19.03 4.30 8.98
C PHE A 84 19.90 3.05 9.09
N GLY A 85 20.77 2.82 8.11
CA GLY A 85 21.49 1.56 7.95
C GLY A 85 20.64 0.48 7.29
N GLU A 86 21.20 -0.72 7.22
CA GLU A 86 20.50 -1.90 6.73
C GLU A 86 19.32 -2.25 7.66
N PRO A 87 18.15 -2.61 7.11
CA PRO A 87 17.03 -3.10 7.91
C PRO A 87 17.37 -4.44 8.57
N LEU A 88 16.67 -4.75 9.66
CA LEU A 88 16.80 -6.03 10.36
C LEU A 88 16.28 -7.19 9.51
N GLU A 89 15.25 -6.92 8.72
CA GLU A 89 14.61 -7.87 7.83
C GLU A 89 14.02 -7.17 6.59
N GLN A 90 13.94 -7.89 5.48
CA GLN A 90 13.37 -7.40 4.23
C GLN A 90 12.37 -8.39 3.64
N GLY A 91 11.25 -7.86 3.16
CA GLY A 91 10.23 -8.59 2.41
C GLY A 91 10.03 -7.99 1.02
N TYR A 92 9.60 -8.81 0.06
CA TYR A 92 9.36 -8.39 -1.32
C TYR A 92 8.02 -8.94 -1.81
N ASP A 93 7.18 -8.07 -2.39
CA ASP A 93 5.92 -8.46 -3.02
C ASP A 93 5.85 -7.93 -4.46
N VAL A 94 5.41 -8.77 -5.40
CA VAL A 94 5.14 -8.32 -6.77
C VAL A 94 3.63 -8.18 -6.92
N VAL A 95 3.19 -6.95 -7.13
CA VAL A 95 1.79 -6.60 -7.31
C VAL A 95 1.56 -6.16 -8.75
N GLY A 96 0.47 -6.66 -9.33
CA GLY A 96 0.07 -6.39 -10.71
C GLY A 96 0.10 -7.65 -11.57
N THR A 97 -0.76 -7.68 -12.59
CA THR A 97 -0.84 -8.82 -13.52
C THR A 97 -0.30 -8.40 -14.88
N PHE A 98 0.75 -9.07 -15.34
CA PHE A 98 1.36 -8.86 -16.65
C PHE A 98 0.27 -8.82 -17.74
N HIS A 99 0.28 -7.76 -18.57
CA HIS A 99 -0.71 -7.41 -19.60
C HIS A 99 -2.08 -6.87 -19.15
N ILE A 100 -2.38 -6.78 -17.85
CA ILE A 100 -3.66 -6.23 -17.34
C ILE A 100 -3.43 -4.95 -16.55
N THR A 101 -2.41 -4.91 -15.72
CA THR A 101 -2.03 -3.75 -14.90
C THR A 101 -0.52 -3.64 -14.83
N ASP A 102 -0.01 -2.43 -14.62
CA ASP A 102 1.42 -2.23 -14.39
C ASP A 102 1.90 -3.08 -13.22
N GLN A 103 3.01 -3.78 -13.44
CA GLN A 103 3.65 -4.56 -12.38
C GLN A 103 4.54 -3.64 -11.56
N SER A 104 4.56 -3.89 -10.26
CA SER A 104 5.43 -3.19 -9.33
C SER A 104 5.95 -4.11 -8.24
N LEU A 105 7.18 -3.86 -7.81
CA LEU A 105 7.83 -4.49 -6.68
C LEU A 105 7.64 -3.62 -5.45
N TYR A 106 7.01 -4.17 -4.43
CA TYR A 106 6.94 -3.59 -3.10
C TYR A 106 8.09 -4.16 -2.27
N THR A 107 8.86 -3.28 -1.63
CA THR A 107 9.93 -3.67 -0.71
C THR A 107 9.57 -3.22 0.70
N TYR A 108 9.51 -4.17 1.62
CA TYR A 108 9.20 -3.98 3.04
C TYR A 108 10.51 -4.01 3.82
N MET A 109 10.82 -2.93 4.53
CA MET A 109 12.06 -2.80 5.29
C MET A 109 11.73 -2.66 6.78
N TYR A 110 12.02 -3.71 7.54
CA TYR A 110 11.73 -3.78 8.97
C TYR A 110 12.92 -3.30 9.79
N TYR A 111 12.70 -2.27 10.60
CA TYR A 111 13.61 -1.78 11.62
C TYR A 111 13.02 -2.03 13.01
N SER A 112 13.78 -1.78 14.07
CA SER A 112 13.35 -2.12 15.44
C SER A 112 12.04 -1.44 15.86
N ASN A 113 11.77 -0.23 15.38
CA ASN A 113 10.63 0.60 15.78
C ASN A 113 9.90 1.25 14.58
N MET A 114 10.13 0.74 13.37
CA MET A 114 9.47 1.25 12.17
C MET A 114 9.49 0.23 11.03
N LEU A 115 8.49 0.34 10.16
CA LEU A 115 8.42 -0.32 8.87
C LEU A 115 8.41 0.78 7.79
N ILE A 116 9.27 0.64 6.78
CA ILE A 116 9.25 1.51 5.61
C ILE A 116 8.94 0.65 4.39
N ILE A 117 7.98 1.08 3.58
CA ILE A 117 7.58 0.38 2.36
C ILE A 117 7.88 1.29 1.16
N THR A 118 8.59 0.74 0.18
CA THR A 118 8.84 1.40 -1.10
C THR A 118 8.19 0.63 -2.24
N ARG A 119 7.91 1.32 -3.34
CA ARG A 119 7.36 0.73 -4.57
C ARG A 119 8.23 1.09 -5.78
N ASP A 120 8.59 0.08 -6.55
CA ASP A 120 9.37 0.19 -7.77
C ASP A 120 8.53 -0.34 -8.93
N PHE A 121 8.38 0.42 -10.02
CA PHE A 121 7.66 -0.05 -11.21
C PHE A 121 8.59 -0.86 -12.13
N PHE A 122 8.05 -1.89 -12.78
CA PHE A 122 8.81 -2.72 -13.72
C PHE A 122 8.84 -2.16 -15.16
N ASP A 123 8.08 -1.10 -15.47
CA ASP A 123 8.08 -0.50 -16.81
C ASP A 123 9.29 0.43 -16.99
N GLU A 124 10.12 0.13 -17.99
CA GLU A 124 11.33 0.91 -18.34
C GLU A 124 11.01 2.33 -18.84
N ASN A 125 9.76 2.60 -19.25
CA ASN A 125 9.32 3.94 -19.65
C ASN A 125 8.84 4.80 -18.48
N ASP A 126 8.54 4.18 -17.32
CA ASP A 126 8.09 4.91 -16.15
C ASP A 126 9.33 5.29 -15.32
N THR A 127 9.86 6.49 -15.57
CA THR A 127 11.04 7.04 -14.87
C THR A 127 10.78 7.39 -13.40
N LYS A 128 9.67 6.94 -12.83
CA LYS A 128 9.30 7.22 -11.44
C LYS A 128 10.22 6.41 -10.53
N GLU A 129 11.22 7.10 -9.98
CA GLU A 129 12.10 6.54 -8.96
C GLU A 129 11.29 5.91 -7.83
N ASN A 130 11.85 4.84 -7.26
CA ASN A 130 11.41 4.16 -6.04
C ASN A 130 10.86 5.17 -5.02
N SER A 131 9.54 5.18 -4.84
CA SER A 131 8.88 6.09 -3.91
C SER A 131 8.58 5.37 -2.61
N ILE A 132 8.78 6.07 -1.50
CA ILE A 132 8.24 5.61 -0.22
C ILE A 132 6.74 5.74 -0.34
N ILE A 133 6.03 4.65 -0.10
CA ILE A 133 4.56 4.66 -0.09
C ILE A 133 4.03 4.67 1.34
N GLU A 134 4.84 4.21 2.29
CA GLU A 134 4.47 4.11 3.69
C GLU A 134 5.67 4.19 4.61
N ILE A 135 5.48 4.91 5.72
CA ILE A 135 6.33 4.85 6.91
C ILE A 135 5.39 4.60 8.08
N ASP A 136 5.52 3.44 8.71
CA ASP A 136 4.83 3.12 9.96
C ASP A 136 5.84 3.18 11.10
N ILE A 137 5.58 4.02 12.10
CA ILE A 137 6.37 4.16 13.32
C ILE A 137 5.56 3.58 14.47
N ASN A 138 6.16 2.62 15.20
CA ASN A 138 5.52 1.95 16.34
C ASN A 138 6.34 2.03 17.65
N GLY A 139 7.43 2.80 17.66
CA GLY A 139 8.23 3.04 18.86
C GLY A 139 9.35 4.07 18.66
N GLY A 140 10.26 4.14 19.63
CA GLY A 140 11.39 5.07 19.62
C GLY A 140 11.02 6.51 20.00
N ASP A 141 11.97 7.43 19.81
CA ASP A 141 11.85 8.85 20.20
C ASP A 141 11.38 9.74 19.04
N TYR A 142 10.66 9.18 18.07
CA TYR A 142 10.17 9.92 16.92
C TYR A 142 8.94 10.76 17.27
N GLU A 143 8.89 11.98 16.74
CA GLU A 143 7.77 12.90 16.89
C GLU A 143 7.33 13.43 15.51
N THR A 144 6.03 13.69 15.34
CA THR A 144 5.52 14.41 14.17
C THR A 144 5.95 15.88 14.19
N LEU A 145 5.69 16.63 13.12
CA LEU A 145 5.99 18.07 13.07
C LEU A 145 5.30 18.85 14.20
N LYS A 146 4.09 18.43 14.61
CA LYS A 146 3.36 19.00 15.74
C LYS A 146 3.71 18.41 17.10
N GLY A 147 4.68 17.48 17.15
CA GLY A 147 5.19 16.89 18.39
C GLY A 147 4.39 15.71 18.93
N VAL A 148 3.56 15.05 18.11
CA VAL A 148 2.88 13.80 18.53
C VAL A 148 3.86 12.64 18.49
N LYS A 149 3.84 11.80 19.53
CA LYS A 149 4.65 10.58 19.63
C LYS A 149 3.86 9.36 20.11
N ILE A 150 4.50 8.20 20.01
CA ILE A 150 3.99 6.95 20.56
C ILE A 150 3.73 7.11 22.07
N GLY A 151 2.54 6.68 22.51
CA GLY A 151 2.07 6.79 23.90
C GLY A 151 1.37 8.11 24.26
N ASP A 152 1.32 9.08 23.34
CA ASP A 152 0.48 10.27 23.54
C ASP A 152 -1.00 9.90 23.58
N SER A 153 -1.80 10.71 24.28
CA SER A 153 -3.24 10.50 24.36
C SER A 153 -3.97 10.95 23.09
N LEU A 154 -5.10 10.31 22.80
CA LEU A 154 -6.06 10.75 21.78
C LEU A 154 -6.38 12.24 21.90
N ASP A 155 -6.66 12.75 23.11
CA ASP A 155 -6.93 14.18 23.33
C ASP A 155 -5.78 15.09 22.87
N THR A 156 -4.54 14.63 23.02
CA THR A 156 -3.35 15.37 22.56
C THR A 156 -3.35 15.45 21.04
N VAL A 157 -3.57 14.32 20.37
CA VAL A 157 -3.62 14.25 18.90
C VAL A 157 -4.76 15.10 18.35
N SER A 158 -5.97 14.92 18.87
CA SER A 158 -7.16 15.70 18.48
C SER A 158 -6.94 17.19 18.61
N LYS A 159 -6.31 17.64 19.70
CA LYS A 159 -6.04 19.07 19.93
C LYS A 159 -4.96 19.64 19.01
N LEU A 160 -3.86 18.91 18.80
CA LEU A 160 -2.75 19.39 17.96
C LEU A 160 -3.12 19.43 16.48
N TYR A 161 -3.92 18.47 16.03
CA TYR A 161 -4.32 18.33 14.64
C TYR A 161 -5.72 18.86 14.31
N ASP A 162 -6.47 19.38 15.30
CA ASP A 162 -7.86 19.82 15.15
C ASP A 162 -8.75 18.71 14.54
N ILE A 163 -8.56 17.49 15.04
CA ILE A 163 -9.32 16.31 14.61
C ILE A 163 -10.59 16.22 15.45
N ASN A 164 -11.71 16.49 14.80
CA ASN A 164 -13.03 16.54 15.42
C ASN A 164 -13.78 15.20 15.37
N PHE A 165 -13.30 14.24 14.58
CA PHE A 165 -13.92 12.93 14.44
C PHE A 165 -12.88 11.82 14.61
N ILE A 166 -13.21 10.86 15.46
CA ILE A 166 -12.41 9.66 15.69
C ILE A 166 -13.18 8.48 15.16
N PHE A 167 -12.55 7.71 14.30
CA PHE A 167 -13.16 6.52 13.72
C PHE A 167 -12.98 5.33 14.69
N PRO A 168 -14.04 4.59 15.02
CA PRO A 168 -13.87 3.29 15.65
C PRO A 168 -13.19 2.33 14.68
N TYR A 169 -12.37 1.43 15.21
CA TYR A 169 -11.86 0.29 14.44
C TYR A 169 -12.97 -0.74 14.25
N GLU A 170 -13.41 -0.94 13.01
CA GLU A 170 -14.53 -1.84 12.71
C GLU A 170 -14.41 -2.49 11.34
N LYS A 171 -15.10 -3.62 11.20
CA LYS A 171 -15.26 -4.33 9.93
C LYS A 171 -16.28 -3.59 9.06
N GLU A 172 -16.04 -3.53 7.74
CA GLU A 172 -16.97 -2.95 6.75
C GLU A 172 -17.31 -1.48 7.02
N SER A 173 -16.31 -0.69 7.42
CA SER A 173 -16.45 0.77 7.50
C SER A 173 -16.77 1.34 6.12
N SER A 174 -17.51 2.44 6.01
CA SER A 174 -17.59 3.19 4.75
C SER A 174 -16.35 4.06 4.52
N ASN A 175 -15.46 4.15 5.51
CA ASN A 175 -14.24 4.93 5.45
C ASN A 175 -13.08 4.10 4.88
N GLU A 176 -12.44 4.63 3.83
CA GLU A 176 -11.39 3.90 3.10
C GLU A 176 -10.12 3.64 3.93
N ILE A 177 -9.71 4.60 4.77
CA ILE A 177 -8.54 4.43 5.64
C ILE A 177 -8.83 3.38 6.72
N VAL A 178 -10.01 3.42 7.33
CA VAL A 178 -10.42 2.40 8.32
C VAL A 178 -10.46 1.02 7.67
N ASN A 179 -11.06 0.88 6.49
CA ASN A 179 -11.07 -0.37 5.74
C ASN A 179 -9.67 -0.85 5.37
N MET A 180 -8.79 0.04 4.94
CA MET A 180 -7.39 -0.29 4.64
C MET A 180 -6.70 -0.88 5.87
N ILE A 181 -6.79 -0.21 7.02
CA ILE A 181 -6.20 -0.69 8.28
C ILE A 181 -6.83 -2.03 8.70
N TYR A 182 -8.15 -2.16 8.62
CA TYR A 182 -8.85 -3.41 8.90
C TYR A 182 -8.37 -4.58 8.03
N ASN A 183 -8.25 -4.35 6.72
CA ASN A 183 -7.80 -5.36 5.76
C ASN A 183 -6.33 -5.74 5.94
N ARG A 184 -5.48 -4.81 6.40
CA ARG A 184 -4.08 -5.13 6.71
C ARG A 184 -3.94 -6.01 7.95
N ILE A 185 -4.74 -5.75 8.98
CA ILE A 185 -4.74 -6.55 10.22
C ILE A 185 -5.38 -7.93 9.98
N ASN A 186 -6.57 -7.98 9.37
CA ASN A 186 -7.35 -9.22 9.28
C ASN A 186 -7.28 -9.91 7.91
N GLY A 187 -7.05 -9.15 6.84
CA GLY A 187 -6.97 -9.68 5.47
C GLY A 187 -5.64 -10.41 5.20
N ALA A 188 -4.62 -10.21 6.02
CA ALA A 188 -3.37 -10.97 5.98
C ALA A 188 -3.59 -12.49 6.16
N GLU A 189 -4.71 -12.91 6.76
CA GLU A 189 -5.10 -14.32 6.87
C GLU A 189 -5.31 -15.01 5.52
N TYR A 190 -5.65 -14.27 4.44
CA TYR A 190 -5.79 -14.85 3.10
C TYR A 190 -4.44 -15.14 2.41
N TYR A 191 -3.36 -14.51 2.89
CA TYR A 191 -2.02 -14.62 2.32
C TYR A 191 -1.08 -15.44 3.20
N THR A 192 -1.60 -16.46 3.89
CA THR A 192 -0.94 -17.32 4.90
C THR A 192 0.43 -17.93 4.57
N ASN A 193 0.96 -17.73 3.35
CA ASN A 193 2.31 -18.12 2.93
C ASN A 193 3.23 -16.96 2.51
N ARG A 194 2.81 -15.70 2.68
CA ARG A 194 3.68 -14.53 2.46
C ARG A 194 4.34 -14.17 3.79
N PHE A 195 5.65 -13.93 3.75
CA PHE A 195 6.47 -13.57 4.91
C PHE A 195 6.20 -12.14 5.44
N MET A 196 5.13 -11.49 4.98
CA MET A 196 4.89 -10.06 5.11
C MET A 196 3.60 -9.84 5.89
N PHE A 197 3.75 -9.38 7.12
CA PHE A 197 2.64 -9.06 8.01
C PHE A 197 2.78 -7.62 8.50
N TYR A 198 1.64 -6.93 8.60
CA TYR A 198 1.52 -5.67 9.33
C TYR A 198 1.24 -6.03 10.79
N ASP A 199 2.21 -5.79 11.68
CA ASP A 199 1.99 -5.95 13.12
C ASP A 199 1.58 -4.61 13.72
N TYR A 200 0.29 -4.28 13.59
CA TYR A 200 -0.30 -3.11 14.22
C TYR A 200 -0.75 -3.38 15.68
N GLY A 201 -0.52 -4.59 16.19
CA GLY A 201 -1.01 -5.02 17.50
C GLY A 201 -2.53 -4.88 17.64
N THR A 202 -2.98 -4.47 18.83
CA THR A 202 -4.40 -4.19 19.10
C THR A 202 -4.71 -2.75 18.73
N VAL A 203 -5.80 -2.53 17.98
CA VAL A 203 -6.30 -1.22 17.57
C VAL A 203 -7.77 -1.09 17.96
N ASP A 204 -8.16 0.02 18.59
CA ASP A 204 -9.54 0.32 18.94
C ASP A 204 -10.09 1.57 18.23
N LYS A 205 -9.24 2.55 17.92
CA LYS A 205 -9.62 3.81 17.29
C LYS A 205 -8.58 4.24 16.27
N ILE A 206 -9.04 5.04 15.31
CA ILE A 206 -8.24 5.60 14.23
C ILE A 206 -8.56 7.09 14.11
N ALA A 207 -7.52 7.91 14.03
CA ALA A 207 -7.62 9.32 13.66
C ALA A 207 -6.67 9.58 12.52
N TYR A 208 -6.96 10.53 11.64
CA TYR A 208 -6.04 10.88 10.57
C TYR A 208 -6.29 12.30 10.06
N ILE A 209 -5.28 12.85 9.40
CA ILE A 209 -5.40 14.03 8.54
C ILE A 209 -5.04 13.66 7.10
N ILE A 210 -5.67 14.32 6.14
CA ILE A 210 -5.46 14.10 4.71
C ILE A 210 -5.04 15.41 4.04
N SER A 211 -4.11 15.34 3.09
CA SER A 211 -3.77 16.50 2.27
C SER A 211 -4.97 16.92 1.42
N ASP A 212 -5.30 18.20 1.43
CA ASP A 212 -6.24 18.79 0.48
C ASP A 212 -5.59 19.10 -0.89
N ILE A 213 -4.27 18.97 -0.98
CA ILE A 213 -3.51 19.15 -2.22
C ILE A 213 -2.94 17.79 -2.63
N LYS A 214 -3.23 17.38 -3.87
CA LYS A 214 -2.63 16.19 -4.48
C LYS A 214 -1.14 16.43 -4.71
N ASP A 215 -0.34 15.39 -4.48
CA ASP A 215 1.01 15.38 -5.00
C ASP A 215 0.96 15.27 -6.53
N GLU A 216 1.35 16.34 -7.23
CA GLU A 216 1.28 16.43 -8.69
C GLU A 216 2.19 15.42 -9.39
N GLU A 217 3.27 14.96 -8.74
CA GLU A 217 4.24 14.03 -9.33
C GLU A 217 3.75 12.57 -9.26
N HIS A 218 3.02 12.24 -8.20
CA HIS A 218 2.62 10.86 -7.89
C HIS A 218 1.12 10.59 -7.99
N ASN A 219 0.28 11.62 -8.19
CA ASN A 219 -1.18 11.54 -8.13
C ASN A 219 -1.68 10.82 -6.86
N SER A 220 -0.94 10.98 -5.76
CA SER A 220 -1.25 10.44 -4.46
C SER A 220 -1.74 11.55 -3.53
N ILE A 221 -2.61 11.17 -2.60
CA ILE A 221 -3.04 12.03 -1.51
C ILE A 221 -2.36 11.51 -0.24
N PRO A 222 -1.37 12.22 0.30
CA PRO A 222 -0.74 11.78 1.53
C PRO A 222 -1.69 11.93 2.71
N ALA A 223 -1.61 10.96 3.62
CA ALA A 223 -2.35 10.92 4.86
C ALA A 223 -1.39 10.64 6.02
N LEU A 224 -1.62 11.32 7.15
CA LEU A 224 -0.98 11.01 8.42
C LEU A 224 -2.03 10.38 9.34
N ILE A 225 -1.82 9.11 9.68
CA ILE A 225 -2.78 8.25 10.36
C ILE A 225 -2.21 7.89 11.74
N PHE A 226 -3.07 7.95 12.74
CA PHE A 226 -2.78 7.59 14.13
C PHE A 226 -3.65 6.40 14.51
N LEU A 227 -3.02 5.31 14.93
CA LEU A 227 -3.72 4.16 15.51
C LEU A 227 -3.67 4.26 17.03
N PHE A 228 -4.78 3.91 17.67
CA PHE A 228 -4.91 3.95 19.11
C PHE A 228 -5.26 2.60 19.70
N ASN A 229 -4.84 2.42 20.94
CA ASN A 229 -5.31 1.39 21.85
C ASN A 229 -5.46 1.99 23.25
N ASN A 230 -6.64 1.89 23.86
CA ASN A 230 -6.93 2.51 25.16
C ASN A 230 -6.58 4.02 25.17
N ASP A 231 -6.98 4.74 24.12
CA ASP A 231 -6.72 6.18 23.93
C ASP A 231 -5.24 6.58 23.87
N LYS A 232 -4.33 5.63 23.63
CA LYS A 232 -2.90 5.88 23.46
C LYS A 232 -2.46 5.58 22.04
N VAL A 233 -1.68 6.49 21.46
CA VAL A 233 -1.05 6.29 20.15
C VAL A 233 -0.15 5.07 20.21
N THR A 234 -0.43 4.07 19.37
CA THR A 234 0.41 2.89 19.19
C THR A 234 1.19 2.94 17.89
N HIS A 235 0.62 3.58 16.85
CA HIS A 235 1.28 3.76 15.56
C HIS A 235 1.06 5.18 15.02
N ILE A 236 2.07 5.69 14.32
CA ILE A 236 2.01 6.88 13.48
C ILE A 236 2.41 6.44 12.08
N ILE A 237 1.46 6.52 11.15
CA ILE A 237 1.61 6.02 9.78
C ILE A 237 1.51 7.18 8.82
N LEU A 238 2.59 7.45 8.08
CA LEU A 238 2.52 8.25 6.87
C LEU A 238 2.23 7.31 5.71
N TYR A 239 1.17 7.58 4.96
CA TYR A 239 0.75 6.74 3.84
C TYR A 239 0.35 7.58 2.64
N ASN A 240 0.79 7.17 1.46
CA ASN A 240 0.34 7.74 0.19
C ASN A 240 -0.90 6.99 -0.32
N THR A 241 -2.08 7.61 -0.23
CA THR A 241 -3.30 7.02 -0.80
C THR A 241 -3.35 7.29 -2.30
N LEU A 242 -3.78 6.31 -3.09
CA LEU A 242 -4.12 6.51 -4.50
C LEU A 242 -5.58 6.98 -4.55
N ALA A 243 -5.81 8.29 -4.46
CA ALA A 243 -7.08 8.99 -4.64
C ALA A 243 -8.32 8.38 -3.93
N LEU A 244 -8.75 9.01 -2.83
CA LEU A 244 -10.12 8.88 -2.31
C LEU A 244 -11.16 9.40 -3.33
#